data_AF-A0A9D9PYT2-F1
#
_entry.id   AF-A0A9D9PYT2-F1
#
_cell.length_a   1.000
_cell.length_b   1.000
_cell.length_c   1.000
_cell.angle_alpha   90.00
_cell.angle_beta   90.00
_cell.angle_gamma   90.00
#
_symmetry.space_group_name_H-M   'P 1'
#
loop_
_entity.id
_entity.type
_entity.pdbx_description
1 polymer ?
#
loop_
_entity_poly.entity_id
_entity_poly.type
_entity_poly.pdbx_seq_one_letter_code
_entity_poly.pdbx_strand_id
1 'polypeptide(L)'
;YIRDVETFFIGAEKWKGLDPSQQKALREAAEEAGNLETQLTTQELEEATKFLSTKMTIVEPDLGSIRAALEGVYEEQFEGKLWPKGLLQQVREYK
;
A
#
# COMPACT_ATOMS: atom_id res chain seq x y z
N TYR A 1 0.18 10.47 0.20
CA TYR A 1 0.57 9.05 0.30
C TYR A 1 -0.44 8.23 -0.49
N ILE A 2 -0.11 7.90 -1.74
CA ILE A 2 -0.86 6.93 -2.54
C ILE A 2 -0.36 5.56 -2.08
N ARG A 3 -1.27 4.71 -1.61
CA ARG A 3 -0.94 3.32 -1.26
C ARG A 3 -1.09 2.49 -2.52
N ASP A 4 -0.15 2.60 -3.44
CA ASP A 4 0.11 1.44 -4.26
C ASP A 4 0.95 0.52 -3.38
N VAL A 5 0.42 -0.67 -3.08
CA VAL A 5 1.16 -1.69 -2.32
C VAL A 5 1.51 -2.75 -3.34
N GLU A 6 2.62 -2.52 -4.06
CA GLU A 6 3.10 -3.50 -5.01
C GLU A 6 3.47 -4.77 -4.24
N THR A 7 2.88 -5.89 -4.66
CA THR A 7 3.04 -7.17 -3.96
C THR A 7 3.52 -8.22 -4.94
N PHE A 8 4.66 -8.84 -4.64
CA PHE A 8 5.20 -9.93 -5.45
C PHE A 8 4.54 -11.26 -5.07
N PHE A 9 3.83 -11.87 -6.01
CA PHE A 9 3.17 -13.16 -5.82
C PHE A 9 3.89 -14.30 -6.53
N ILE A 10 3.90 -15.47 -5.89
CA ILE A 10 4.33 -16.73 -6.49
C ILE A 10 3.31 -17.82 -6.16
N GLY A 11 3.01 -18.68 -7.12
CA GLY A 11 2.09 -19.79 -6.92
C GLY A 11 2.54 -20.70 -5.78
N ALA A 12 1.63 -21.06 -4.87
CA ALA A 12 1.96 -21.79 -3.64
C ALA A 12 2.68 -23.12 -3.89
N GLU A 13 2.25 -23.88 -4.91
CA GLU A 13 2.90 -25.15 -5.27
C GLU A 13 4.31 -24.94 -5.83
N LYS A 14 4.50 -23.89 -6.62
CA LYS A 14 5.83 -23.51 -7.12
C LYS A 14 6.74 -23.11 -5.96
N TRP A 15 6.24 -22.32 -5.02
CA TRP A 15 6.99 -21.93 -3.82
C TRP A 15 7.39 -23.12 -2.96
N LYS A 16 6.46 -24.05 -2.69
CA LYS A 16 6.73 -25.28 -1.92
C LYS A 16 7.76 -26.20 -2.59
N GLY A 17 7.85 -26.17 -3.92
CA GLY A 17 8.82 -26.95 -4.69
C GLY A 17 10.25 -26.40 -4.66
N LEU A 18 10.46 -25.19 -4.13
CA LEU A 18 11.78 -24.59 -3.98
C LEU A 18 12.48 -25.08 -2.71
N ASP A 19 13.79 -25.24 -2.78
CA ASP A 19 14.59 -25.50 -1.58
C ASP A 19 14.70 -24.25 -0.68
N PRO A 20 15.13 -24.39 0.59
CA PRO A 20 15.22 -23.26 1.51
C PRO A 20 16.12 -22.11 1.03
N SER A 21 17.19 -22.40 0.28
CA SER A 21 18.10 -21.38 -0.24
C SER A 21 17.47 -20.58 -1.38
N GLN A 22 16.71 -21.25 -2.25
CA GLN A 22 15.95 -20.61 -3.32
C GLN A 22 14.81 -19.75 -2.76
N GLN A 23 14.10 -20.26 -1.75
CA GLN A 23 13.07 -19.49 -1.05
C GLN A 23 13.67 -18.23 -0.41
N LYS A 24 14.82 -18.35 0.27
CA LYS A 24 15.52 -17.22 0.86
C LYS A 24 15.91 -16.19 -0.20
N ALA A 25 16.54 -16.63 -1.28
CA ALA A 25 16.98 -15.75 -2.37
C ALA A 25 15.80 -14.98 -3.00
N LEU A 26 14.66 -15.64 -3.22
CA LEU A 26 13.47 -14.96 -3.75
C LEU A 26 12.86 -13.94 -2.78
N ARG A 27 12.87 -14.23 -1.47
CA ARG A 27 12.41 -13.26 -0.46
C ARG A 27 13.30 -12.03 -0.42
N GLU A 28 14.62 -12.23 -0.39
CA GLU A 28 15.59 -11.14 -0.37
C GLU A 28 15.48 -10.29 -1.64
N ALA A 29 15.37 -10.93 -2.81
CA ALA A 29 15.16 -10.21 -4.07
C ALA A 29 13.85 -9.44 -4.11
N ALA A 30 12.75 -10.00 -3.58
CA ALA A 30 11.46 -9.32 -3.53
C ALA A 30 11.48 -8.12 -2.56
N GLU A 31 12.20 -8.22 -1.44
CA GLU A 31 12.39 -7.13 -0.50
C GLU A 31 13.24 -6.01 -1.09
N GLU A 32 14.36 -6.35 -1.74
CA GLU A 32 15.20 -5.37 -2.45
C GLU A 32 14.43 -4.67 -3.58
N ALA A 33 13.67 -5.43 -4.37
CA ALA A 33 12.83 -4.89 -5.42
C ALA A 33 11.74 -3.95 -4.86
N GLY A 34 11.08 -4.32 -3.76
CA GLY A 34 10.06 -3.46 -3.13
C GLY A 34 10.64 -2.16 -2.57
N ASN A 35 11.83 -2.21 -1.97
CA ASN A 35 12.53 -1.01 -1.49
C ASN A 35 12.92 -0.08 -2.65
N LEU A 36 13.45 -0.65 -3.74
CA LEU A 36 13.81 0.11 -4.94
C LEU A 36 12.58 0.73 -5.60
N GLU A 37 11.50 -0.03 -5.75
CA GLU A 37 10.23 0.44 -6.31
C GLU A 37 9.66 1.59 -5.46
N THR A 38 9.62 1.45 -4.13
CA THR A 38 9.20 2.53 -3.22
C THR A 38 10.01 3.81 -3.41
N GLN A 39 11.34 3.69 -3.56
CA GLN A 39 12.22 4.83 -3.79
C GLN A 39 11.89 5.51 -5.13
N LEU A 40 11.82 4.73 -6.22
CA LEU A 40 11.57 5.26 -7.57
C LEU A 40 10.18 5.88 -7.69
N THR A 41 9.16 5.24 -7.13
CA THR A 41 7.79 5.77 -7.10
C THR A 41 7.72 7.08 -6.33
N THR A 42 8.45 7.21 -5.21
CA THR A 42 8.53 8.48 -4.47
C THR A 42 9.18 9.57 -5.32
N GLN A 43 10.32 9.27 -5.96
CA GLN A 43 11.01 10.20 -6.84
C GLN A 43 10.13 10.65 -8.01
N GLU A 44 9.47 9.71 -8.69
CA GLU A 44 8.59 10.00 -9.83
C GLU A 44 7.40 10.88 -9.40
N LEU A 45 6.79 10.60 -8.25
CA LEU A 45 5.71 11.43 -7.71
C LEU A 45 6.18 12.86 -7.42
N GLU A 46 7.37 13.04 -6.86
CA GLU A 46 7.97 14.36 -6.62
C GLU A 46 8.25 15.11 -7.93
N GLU A 47 8.88 14.44 -8.90
CA GLU A 47 9.21 15.01 -10.21
C GLU A 47 7.96 15.39 -11.00
N ALA A 48 6.97 14.50 -11.05
CA ALA A 48 5.69 14.74 -11.71
C ALA A 48 4.92 15.89 -11.04
N THR A 49 4.84 15.91 -9.71
CA THR A 49 4.20 17.00 -8.96
C THR A 49 4.89 18.33 -9.24
N LYS A 50 6.22 18.37 -9.23
CA LYS A 50 7.00 19.57 -9.56
C LYS A 50 6.71 20.04 -10.98
N PHE A 51 6.72 19.13 -11.96
CA PHE A 51 6.40 19.49 -13.35
C PHE A 51 4.98 20.03 -13.48
N LEU A 52 3.99 19.34 -12.93
CA LEU A 52 2.58 19.73 -13.00
C LEU A 52 2.34 21.09 -12.33
N SER A 53 3.04 21.42 -11.25
CA SER A 53 2.93 22.74 -10.60
C SER A 53 3.29 23.92 -11.53
N THR A 54 4.07 23.67 -12.59
CA THR A 54 4.38 24.68 -13.62
C THR A 54 3.25 24.90 -14.63
N LYS A 55 2.26 24.00 -14.67
CA LYS A 55 1.17 23.95 -15.65
C LYS A 55 -0.22 24.10 -15.03
N MET A 56 -0.35 23.81 -13.74
CA MET A 56 -1.62 23.84 -13.01
C MET A 56 -1.42 24.17 -11.53
N THR A 57 -2.48 24.63 -10.88
CA THR A 57 -2.52 24.82 -9.44
C THR A 57 -2.74 23.47 -8.75
N ILE A 58 -1.82 23.11 -7.85
CA ILE A 58 -1.97 21.94 -6.99
C ILE A 58 -2.65 22.39 -5.71
N VAL A 59 -3.74 21.72 -5.33
CA VAL A 59 -4.54 22.02 -4.15
C VAL A 59 -4.36 20.94 -3.10
N GLU A 60 -4.13 21.35 -1.85
CA GLU A 60 -4.16 20.45 -0.70
C GLU A 60 -5.57 20.42 -0.12
N PRO A 61 -6.28 19.27 -0.17
CA PRO A 61 -7.63 19.19 0.35
C PRO A 61 -7.65 19.05 1.87
N ASP A 62 -8.77 19.43 2.50
CA ASP A 62 -9.01 19.15 3.91
C ASP A 62 -9.26 17.65 4.13
N LEU A 63 -8.17 16.94 4.46
CA LEU A 63 -8.21 15.52 4.77
C LEU A 63 -9.02 15.21 6.04
N GLY A 64 -9.21 16.16 6.94
CA GLY A 64 -10.02 16.00 8.15
C GLY A 64 -11.49 15.88 7.82
N SER A 65 -12.03 16.86 7.06
CA SER A 65 -13.42 16.83 6.60
C SER A 65 -13.72 15.61 5.73
N ILE A 66 -12.78 15.22 4.85
CA ILE A 66 -12.94 14.00 4.03
C ILE A 66 -13.02 12.75 4.92
N ARG A 67 -12.15 12.61 5.93
CA ARG A 67 -12.18 11.48 6.86
C ARG A 67 -13.48 11.44 7.67
N ALA A 68 -13.94 12.59 8.15
CA ALA A 68 -15.20 12.69 8.90
C ALA A 68 -16.40 12.29 8.04
N ALA A 69 -16.42 12.70 6.76
CA ALA A 69 -17.47 12.30 5.82
C ALA A 69 -17.50 10.79 5.53
N LEU A 70 -16.41 10.07 5.82
CA LEU A 70 -16.29 8.61 5.65
C LEU A 70 -16.45 7.84 6.97
N GLU A 71 -16.76 8.51 8.08
CA GLU A 71 -16.97 7.86 9.37
C GLU A 71 -18.14 6.86 9.30
N GLY A 72 -17.95 5.68 9.89
CA GLY A 72 -18.95 4.61 9.89
C GLY A 72 -19.04 3.79 8.59
N VAL A 73 -18.59 4.31 7.44
CA VAL A 73 -18.67 3.59 6.15
C VAL A 73 -17.96 2.25 6.21
N TYR A 74 -16.77 2.21 6.82
CA TYR A 74 -15.95 1.02 6.89
C TYR A 74 -16.55 -0.03 7.82
N GLU A 75 -17.07 0.40 8.96
CA GLU A 75 -17.78 -0.42 9.94
C GLU A 75 -19.08 -0.99 9.35
N GLU A 76 -19.87 -0.17 8.68
CA GLU A 76 -21.16 -0.58 8.15
C GLU A 76 -21.03 -1.53 6.96
N GLN A 77 -20.07 -1.30 6.06
CA GLN A 77 -19.98 -2.02 4.80
C GLN A 77 -19.04 -3.22 4.84
N PHE A 78 -17.99 -3.19 5.65
CA PHE A 78 -16.91 -4.19 5.57
C PHE A 78 -16.70 -4.99 6.85
N GLU A 79 -16.73 -4.36 8.02
CA GLU A 79 -16.46 -5.01 9.30
C GLU A 79 -17.43 -6.17 9.60
N GLY A 80 -16.88 -7.36 9.87
CA GLY A 80 -17.67 -8.58 10.11
C GLY A 80 -18.43 -9.11 8.90
N LYS A 81 -18.28 -8.49 7.72
CA LYS A 81 -18.91 -8.89 6.45
C LYS A 81 -17.87 -9.38 5.46
N LEU A 82 -17.01 -8.46 5.01
CA LEU A 82 -15.89 -8.73 4.11
C LEU A 82 -14.56 -8.79 4.85
N TRP A 83 -14.47 -8.06 5.97
CA TRP A 83 -13.30 -8.04 6.84
C TRP A 83 -13.60 -8.82 8.13
N PRO A 84 -12.61 -9.57 8.66
CA PRO A 84 -12.74 -10.18 9.97
C PRO A 84 -13.11 -9.16 11.04
N LYS A 85 -14.01 -9.55 11.95
CA LYS A 85 -14.36 -8.70 13.08
C LYS A 85 -13.12 -8.43 13.94
N GLY A 86 -12.90 -7.16 14.30
CA GLY A 86 -11.74 -6.63 14.99
C GLY A 86 -10.65 -6.07 14.07
N LEU A 87 -10.66 -6.38 12.76
CA LEU A 87 -9.56 -6.00 11.87
C LEU A 87 -9.42 -4.48 11.75
N LEU A 88 -10.52 -3.75 11.61
CA LEU A 88 -10.47 -2.29 11.46
C LEU A 88 -9.88 -1.61 12.69
N GLN A 89 -10.23 -2.09 13.89
CA GLN A 89 -9.66 -1.59 15.14
C GLN A 89 -8.16 -1.89 15.22
N GLN A 90 -7.76 -3.12 14.90
CA GLN A 90 -6.33 -3.50 14.90
C GLN A 90 -5.51 -2.61 13.98
N VAL A 91 -5.99 -2.34 12.75
CA VAL A 91 -5.28 -1.47 11.80
C VAL A 91 -5.18 -0.03 12.31
N ARG A 92 -6.19 0.49 13.02
CA ARG A 92 -6.16 1.85 13.62
C ARG A 92 -5.16 1.95 14.77
N GLU A 93 -4.97 0.87 15.51
CA GLU A 93 -4.04 0.76 16.64
C GLU A 93 -2.61 0.45 16.22
N TYR A 94 -2.41 -0.16 15.04
CA TYR A 94 -1.11 -0.57 14.46
C TYR A 94 -0.26 0.62 13.96
N LYS A 95 -0.30 1.76 14.65
CA LYS A 95 0.54 2.92 14.32
C LYS A 95 2.01 2.65 14.61
#